data_AF-A0A8T0FNF1-F1
#
_entry.id   AF-A0A8T0FNF1-F1
#
_cell.length_a   1.000
_cell.length_b   1.000
_cell.length_c   1.000
_cell.angle_alpha   90.00
_cell.angle_beta   90.00
_cell.angle_gamma   90.00
#
_symmetry.space_group_name_H-M   'P 1'
#
loop_
_entity.id
_entity.type
_entity.pdbx_description
1 polymer ?
#
loop_
_entity_poly.entity_id
_entity_poly.type
_entity_poly.pdbx_seq_one_letter_code
_entity_poly.pdbx_strand_id
1 'polypeptide(L)'
;MGDSLRVQDIIKKLKLLDCPLFTNGDDAWIREILFKQNCDRYDLIEWIFKKMEFYIPKGDECQNSLEMKLKNLLTAVSGLGLCTDDNSDLIEGIAPFKEQLNFWSLLVDILWRKCYSSHHRVESIEEQYEKHSKYINDLCNSVNFKHLFKEKVQLFPAHIKKENEAICAQASSKTKGLKEIKEIALKSNDNVNPNWTVKNDILEANVGFSQCCDSLLPHNELCDVEDNLCNSLINLSNHVSGDFKNTYNKLKLYLNNPQDETIDVGPAFEATQMKSDTFLKLKDSLQKLKSSKIEMKGLNSKLESLQMPSEPLPDVLLGEYIATLNEEKELQKA
;
A
#
# COMPACT_ATOMS: atom_id res chain seq x y z
N MET A 1 -13.10 30.34 -19.34
CA MET A 1 -13.32 30.74 -17.93
C MET A 1 -13.03 29.60 -16.95
N GLY A 2 -13.34 28.33 -17.29
CA GLY A 2 -13.10 27.18 -16.40
C GLY A 2 -11.63 26.91 -16.04
N ASP A 3 -10.70 27.01 -16.98
CA ASP A 3 -9.30 26.64 -16.73
C ASP A 3 -8.59 27.55 -15.70
N SER A 4 -8.88 28.86 -15.73
CA SER A 4 -8.30 29.79 -14.75
C SER A 4 -8.78 29.50 -13.32
N LEU A 5 -10.03 29.05 -13.15
CA LEU A 5 -10.56 28.65 -11.84
C LEU A 5 -9.89 27.37 -11.35
N ARG A 6 -9.68 26.39 -12.23
CA ARG A 6 -8.96 25.16 -11.90
C ARG A 6 -7.52 25.41 -11.46
N VAL A 7 -6.80 26.31 -12.15
CA VAL A 7 -5.45 26.72 -11.74
C VAL A 7 -5.45 27.34 -10.34
N GLN A 8 -6.39 28.25 -10.07
CA GLN A 8 -6.51 28.87 -8.74
C GLN A 8 -6.86 27.85 -7.66
N ASP A 9 -7.70 26.87 -7.96
CA ASP A 9 -8.05 25.80 -7.03
C ASP A 9 -6.83 24.93 -6.67
N ILE A 10 -6.01 24.54 -7.66
CA ILE A 10 -4.76 23.82 -7.44
C ILE A 10 -3.82 24.61 -6.53
N ILE A 11 -3.60 25.90 -6.82
CA ILE A 11 -2.73 26.79 -6.04
C ILE A 11 -3.25 26.89 -4.60
N LYS A 12 -4.56 27.09 -4.43
CA LYS A 12 -5.20 27.18 -3.11
C LYS A 12 -5.01 25.90 -2.30
N LYS A 13 -5.20 24.73 -2.91
CA LYS A 13 -4.98 23.43 -2.27
C LYS A 13 -3.53 23.25 -1.84
N LEU A 14 -2.57 23.58 -2.71
CA LEU A 14 -1.15 23.48 -2.38
C LEU A 14 -0.73 24.41 -1.23
N LYS A 15 -1.31 25.62 -1.14
CA LYS A 15 -1.10 26.52 0.01
C LYS A 15 -1.61 25.92 1.31
N LEU A 16 -2.83 25.38 1.29
CA LEU A 16 -3.46 24.78 2.45
C LEU A 16 -2.74 23.51 2.92
N LEU A 17 -2.06 22.80 2.00
CA LEU A 17 -1.21 21.65 2.30
C LEU A 17 0.20 22.03 2.80
N ASP A 18 0.46 23.32 3.07
CA ASP A 18 1.76 23.86 3.47
C ASP A 18 2.90 23.47 2.52
N CYS A 19 2.66 23.60 1.21
CA CYS A 19 3.69 23.31 0.21
C CYS A 19 4.92 24.22 0.42
N PRO A 20 6.14 23.64 0.55
CA PRO A 20 7.34 24.39 0.93
C PRO A 20 7.74 25.44 -0.10
N LEU A 21 7.35 25.26 -1.36
CA LEU A 21 7.67 26.19 -2.45
C LEU A 21 6.96 27.55 -2.34
N PHE A 22 5.97 27.70 -1.45
CA PHE A 22 5.34 28.99 -1.13
C PHE A 22 6.13 29.86 -0.15
N THR A 23 7.21 29.36 0.46
CA THR A 23 7.95 30.14 1.47
C THR A 23 8.56 31.44 0.94
N ASN A 24 8.85 31.52 -0.36
CA ASN A 24 9.48 32.70 -1.00
C ASN A 24 8.81 33.15 -2.31
N GLY A 25 7.72 32.51 -2.74
CA GLY A 25 7.12 32.70 -4.06
C GLY A 25 5.68 33.20 -4.01
N ASP A 26 5.29 34.01 -5.00
CA ASP A 26 3.91 34.41 -5.22
C ASP A 26 3.13 33.35 -6.03
N ASP A 27 1.82 33.57 -6.21
CA ASP A 27 0.97 32.64 -6.97
C ASP A 27 1.39 32.54 -8.45
N ALA A 28 2.08 33.56 -8.96
CA ALA A 28 2.63 33.55 -10.30
C ALA A 28 3.81 32.57 -10.41
N TRP A 29 4.71 32.54 -9.43
CA TRP A 29 5.83 31.60 -9.37
C TRP A 29 5.36 30.14 -9.40
N ILE A 30 4.40 29.79 -8.55
CA ILE A 30 3.85 28.42 -8.53
C ILE A 30 3.17 28.08 -9.86
N ARG A 31 2.47 29.05 -10.48
CA ARG A 31 1.92 28.86 -11.81
C ARG A 31 3.01 28.57 -12.85
N GLU A 32 4.18 29.19 -12.73
CA GLU A 32 5.31 28.87 -13.62
C GLU A 32 5.80 27.44 -13.41
N ILE A 33 5.98 26.99 -12.16
CA ILE A 33 6.38 25.61 -11.85
C ILE A 33 5.36 24.59 -12.42
N LEU A 34 4.07 24.91 -12.33
CA LEU A 34 3.00 24.02 -12.79
C LEU A 34 2.89 23.94 -14.32
N PHE A 35 3.28 24.97 -15.08
CA PHE A 35 2.96 25.03 -16.52
C PHE A 35 4.15 25.32 -17.44
N LYS A 36 5.36 25.48 -16.88
CA LYS A 36 6.59 25.66 -17.65
C LYS A 36 7.62 24.62 -17.24
N GLN A 37 8.59 24.41 -18.12
CA GLN A 37 9.77 23.62 -17.82
C GLN A 37 10.59 24.31 -16.73
N ASN A 38 10.69 23.67 -15.56
CA ASN A 38 11.44 24.15 -14.40
C ASN A 38 11.94 22.95 -13.59
N CYS A 39 13.17 22.99 -13.06
CA CYS A 39 13.72 21.99 -12.16
C CYS A 39 12.91 21.85 -10.84
N ASP A 40 12.35 22.94 -10.32
CA ASP A 40 11.53 22.93 -9.09
C ASP A 40 10.26 22.08 -9.24
N ARG A 41 9.87 21.77 -10.48
CA ARG A 41 8.75 20.89 -10.79
C ARG A 41 8.97 19.47 -10.27
N TYR A 42 10.19 18.95 -10.42
CA TYR A 42 10.51 17.60 -9.93
C TYR A 42 10.44 17.56 -8.41
N ASP A 43 10.90 18.61 -7.74
CA ASP A 43 10.88 18.71 -6.29
C ASP A 43 9.45 18.86 -5.75
N LEU A 44 8.57 19.56 -6.48
CA LEU A 44 7.14 19.61 -6.17
C LEU A 44 6.51 18.21 -6.27
N ILE A 45 6.77 17.47 -7.35
CA ILE A 45 6.21 16.12 -7.54
C ILE A 45 6.76 15.16 -6.46
N GLU A 46 8.06 15.19 -6.17
CA GLU A 46 8.67 14.41 -5.10
C GLU A 46 8.07 14.75 -3.73
N TRP A 47 7.85 16.03 -3.44
CA TRP A 47 7.20 16.46 -2.20
C TRP A 47 5.77 15.92 -2.11
N ILE A 48 4.99 15.96 -3.20
CA ILE A 48 3.64 15.39 -3.24
C ILE A 48 3.70 13.89 -2.94
N PHE A 49 4.56 13.14 -3.60
CA PHE A 49 4.71 11.70 -3.34
C PHE A 49 5.16 11.40 -1.91
N LYS A 50 6.11 12.18 -1.37
CA LYS A 50 6.54 12.05 0.02
C LYS A 50 5.38 12.31 0.99
N LYS A 51 4.55 13.31 0.73
CA LYS A 51 3.34 13.58 1.52
C LYS A 51 2.28 12.50 1.37
N MET A 52 2.23 11.84 0.21
CA MET A 52 1.39 10.66 -0.01
C MET A 52 1.97 9.38 0.57
N GLU A 53 3.17 9.42 1.17
CA GLU A 53 3.93 8.24 1.64
C GLU A 53 4.15 7.21 0.52
N PHE A 54 4.16 7.67 -0.72
CA PHE A 54 4.37 6.83 -1.87
C PHE A 54 5.87 6.62 -2.07
N TYR A 55 6.29 5.36 -2.13
CA TYR A 55 7.69 5.01 -2.35
C TYR A 55 8.08 5.29 -3.81
N ILE A 56 8.94 6.28 -4.01
CA ILE A 56 9.65 6.44 -5.28
C ILE A 56 10.91 5.59 -5.20
N PRO A 57 11.10 4.59 -6.09
CA PRO A 57 12.33 3.82 -6.15
C PRO A 57 13.52 4.76 -6.28
N LYS A 58 14.39 4.78 -5.27
CA LYS A 58 15.69 5.44 -5.42
C LYS A 58 16.57 4.52 -6.24
N GLY A 59 17.10 5.03 -7.34
CA GLY A 59 18.16 4.36 -8.07
C GLY A 59 19.40 4.19 -7.19
N ASP A 60 20.31 3.29 -7.57
CA ASP A 60 21.62 3.18 -6.93
C ASP A 60 22.27 4.57 -6.86
N GLU A 61 22.69 4.98 -5.66
CA GLU A 61 23.18 6.33 -5.33
C GLU A 61 24.39 6.78 -6.17
N CYS A 62 25.00 5.86 -6.91
CA CYS A 62 26.18 6.09 -7.73
C CYS A 62 25.89 6.80 -9.08
N GLN A 63 24.61 6.99 -9.44
CA GLN A 63 24.19 7.72 -10.65
C GLN A 63 23.00 8.65 -10.36
N ASN A 64 23.22 9.72 -9.58
CA ASN A 64 22.27 10.83 -9.43
C ASN A 64 22.15 11.68 -10.72
N SER A 65 21.81 11.06 -11.85
CA SER A 65 21.49 11.81 -13.07
C SER A 65 20.05 12.28 -13.04
N LEU A 66 19.81 13.49 -13.59
CA LEU A 66 18.46 14.04 -13.74
C LEU A 66 17.55 13.10 -14.57
N GLU A 67 18.13 12.36 -15.51
CA GLU A 67 17.43 11.32 -16.28
C GLU A 67 16.90 10.19 -15.40
N MET A 68 17.66 9.75 -14.39
CA MET A 68 17.21 8.71 -13.47
C MET A 68 16.09 9.21 -12.57
N LYS A 69 16.19 10.45 -12.09
CA LYS A 69 15.12 11.12 -11.33
C LYS A 69 13.83 11.23 -12.17
N LEU A 70 13.95 11.70 -13.42
CA LEU A 70 12.83 11.75 -14.36
C LEU A 70 12.19 10.38 -14.57
N LYS A 71 12.98 9.35 -14.82
CA LYS A 71 12.50 7.97 -15.02
C LYS A 71 11.77 7.41 -13.80
N ASN A 72 12.29 7.66 -12.59
CA ASN A 72 11.67 7.21 -11.35
C ASN A 72 10.34 7.92 -11.10
N LEU A 73 10.28 9.23 -11.34
CA LEU A 73 9.04 9.99 -11.27
C LEU A 73 8.04 9.53 -12.32
N LEU A 74 8.47 9.29 -13.56
CA LEU A 74 7.61 8.78 -14.63
C LEU A 74 7.00 7.44 -14.27
N THR A 75 7.79 6.54 -13.70
CA THR A 75 7.32 5.24 -13.22
C THR A 75 6.28 5.40 -12.10
N ALA A 76 6.55 6.27 -11.12
CA ALA A 76 5.62 6.52 -10.01
C ALA A 76 4.30 7.14 -10.48
N VAL A 77 4.37 8.15 -11.34
CA VAL A 77 3.19 8.86 -11.84
C VAL A 77 2.37 7.98 -12.81
N SER A 78 3.04 7.15 -13.60
CA SER A 78 2.37 6.15 -14.43
C SER A 78 1.70 5.05 -13.58
N GLY A 79 2.34 4.63 -12.48
CA GLY A 79 1.75 3.71 -11.50
C GLY A 79 0.46 4.24 -10.85
N LEU A 80 0.31 5.56 -10.74
CA LEU A 80 -0.94 6.21 -10.31
C LEU A 80 -1.98 6.37 -11.44
N GLY A 81 -1.66 5.95 -12.67
CA GLY A 81 -2.55 6.10 -13.83
C GLY A 81 -2.72 7.53 -14.32
N LEU A 82 -1.82 8.44 -13.95
CA LEU A 82 -1.89 9.85 -14.34
C LEU A 82 -1.26 10.12 -15.72
N CYS A 83 -0.33 9.28 -16.15
CA CYS A 83 0.28 9.32 -17.48
C CYS A 83 0.75 7.92 -17.92
N THR A 84 1.09 7.78 -19.20
CA THR A 84 1.77 6.59 -19.74
C THR A 84 3.26 6.62 -19.39
N ASP A 85 3.93 5.47 -19.48
CA ASP A 85 5.35 5.26 -19.15
C ASP A 85 6.32 5.88 -20.19
N ASP A 86 5.79 6.36 -21.30
CA ASP A 86 6.50 7.05 -22.39
C ASP A 86 6.29 8.58 -22.40
N ASN A 87 5.39 9.11 -21.57
CA ASN A 87 5.02 10.53 -21.59
C ASN A 87 5.82 11.35 -20.56
N SER A 88 7.12 11.53 -20.81
CA SER A 88 7.98 12.38 -19.98
C SER A 88 7.63 13.87 -20.08
N ASP A 89 7.05 14.31 -21.20
CA ASP A 89 6.66 15.70 -21.47
C ASP A 89 5.77 16.30 -20.37
N LEU A 90 4.90 15.49 -19.75
CA LEU A 90 4.07 15.90 -18.63
C LEU A 90 4.89 16.19 -17.37
N ILE A 91 5.93 15.41 -17.08
CA ILE A 91 6.77 15.61 -15.90
C ILE A 91 7.77 16.74 -16.14
N GLU A 92 8.27 16.87 -17.37
CA GLU A 92 9.21 17.92 -17.77
C GLU A 92 8.52 19.28 -17.98
N GLY A 93 7.19 19.33 -18.08
CA GLY A 93 6.43 20.57 -18.27
C GLY A 93 6.42 21.08 -19.72
N ILE A 94 6.64 20.18 -20.70
CA ILE A 94 6.66 20.46 -22.13
C ILE A 94 5.29 20.16 -22.78
N ALA A 95 4.49 19.31 -22.14
CA ALA A 95 3.18 18.91 -22.64
C ALA A 95 2.21 20.10 -22.83
N PRO A 96 1.16 19.97 -23.67
CA PRO A 96 0.15 21.02 -23.83
C PRO A 96 -0.49 21.44 -22.51
N PHE A 97 -0.77 22.75 -22.36
CA PHE A 97 -1.33 23.33 -21.12
C PHE A 97 -2.53 22.55 -20.56
N LYS A 98 -3.44 22.09 -21.42
CA LYS A 98 -4.64 21.36 -21.01
C LYS A 98 -4.31 20.00 -20.37
N GLU A 99 -3.29 19.32 -20.87
CA GLU A 99 -2.83 18.04 -20.33
C GLU A 99 -2.12 18.25 -18.99
N GLN A 100 -1.24 19.25 -18.91
CA GLN A 100 -0.60 19.64 -17.65
C GLN A 100 -1.64 20.04 -16.58
N LEU A 101 -2.69 20.76 -16.96
CA LEU A 101 -3.75 21.15 -16.04
C LEU A 101 -4.51 19.93 -15.51
N ASN A 102 -4.80 18.96 -16.35
CA ASN A 102 -5.46 17.72 -15.92
C ASN A 102 -4.56 16.90 -15.01
N PHE A 103 -3.29 16.75 -15.38
CA PHE A 103 -2.28 16.09 -14.57
C PHE A 103 -2.20 16.67 -13.16
N TRP A 104 -2.04 17.99 -13.03
CA TRP A 104 -1.92 18.64 -11.73
C TRP A 104 -3.20 18.63 -10.93
N SER A 105 -4.34 18.81 -11.59
CA SER A 105 -5.65 18.72 -10.95
C SER A 105 -5.82 17.36 -10.29
N LEU A 106 -5.55 16.28 -11.02
CA LEU A 106 -5.69 14.91 -10.50
C LEU A 106 -4.67 14.63 -9.39
N LEU A 107 -3.39 14.95 -9.61
CA LEU A 107 -2.33 14.67 -8.65
C LEU A 107 -2.57 15.40 -7.32
N VAL A 108 -2.91 16.69 -7.37
CA VAL A 108 -3.20 17.48 -6.17
C VAL A 108 -4.53 17.09 -5.54
N ASP A 109 -5.53 16.67 -6.31
CA ASP A 109 -6.79 16.15 -5.76
C ASP A 109 -6.59 14.85 -4.97
N ILE A 110 -5.72 13.95 -5.45
CA ILE A 110 -5.36 12.72 -4.73
C ILE A 110 -4.72 13.08 -3.38
N LEU A 111 -3.70 13.93 -3.41
CA LEU A 111 -3.03 14.38 -2.19
C LEU A 111 -4.00 15.10 -1.23
N TRP A 112 -4.83 16.00 -1.76
CA TRP A 112 -5.82 16.74 -1.00
C TRP A 112 -6.77 15.81 -0.26
N ARG A 113 -7.31 14.79 -0.95
CA ARG A 113 -8.17 13.79 -0.33
C ARG A 113 -7.43 13.00 0.74
N LYS A 114 -6.19 12.56 0.51
CA LYS A 114 -5.43 11.86 1.56
C LYS A 114 -5.26 12.70 2.82
N CYS A 115 -4.91 13.99 2.67
CA CYS A 115 -4.62 14.85 3.82
C CYS A 115 -5.87 15.44 4.50
N TYR A 116 -6.95 15.71 3.76
CA TYR A 116 -8.14 16.39 4.29
C TYR A 116 -9.36 15.49 4.48
N SER A 117 -9.42 14.29 3.87
CA SER A 117 -10.47 13.32 4.20
C SER A 117 -10.37 12.82 5.65
N SER A 118 -9.19 12.92 6.27
CA SER A 118 -8.96 12.56 7.67
C SER A 118 -9.33 13.68 8.67
N HIS A 119 -9.60 14.91 8.20
CA HIS A 119 -9.80 16.09 9.05
C HIS A 119 -11.21 16.71 8.95
N HIS A 120 -12.08 16.17 8.11
CA HIS A 120 -13.48 16.54 8.13
C HIS A 120 -14.22 15.72 9.18
N ARG A 121 -15.09 16.43 9.93
CA ARG A 121 -15.97 16.02 11.02
C ARG A 121 -16.29 14.52 11.05
N VAL A 122 -16.57 14.01 12.25
CA VAL A 122 -17.26 12.74 12.48
C VAL A 122 -18.58 12.73 11.69
N GLU A 123 -18.49 12.49 10.38
CA GLU A 123 -19.56 12.09 9.48
C GLU A 123 -19.95 10.70 10.00
N SER A 124 -21.25 10.43 10.06
CA SER A 124 -21.69 9.10 10.46
C SER A 124 -21.15 8.07 9.46
N ILE A 125 -21.02 6.82 9.90
CA ILE A 125 -20.58 5.72 9.04
C ILE A 125 -21.48 5.63 7.80
N GLU A 126 -22.80 5.85 7.95
CA GLU A 126 -23.75 5.96 6.84
C GLU A 126 -23.36 7.06 5.83
N GLU A 127 -23.06 8.27 6.29
CA GLU A 127 -22.70 9.39 5.41
C GLU A 127 -21.38 9.12 4.67
N GLN A 128 -20.39 8.52 5.34
CA GLN A 128 -19.14 8.11 4.72
C GLN A 128 -19.35 6.99 3.70
N TYR A 129 -20.18 5.99 4.00
CA TYR A 129 -20.49 4.89 3.09
C TYR A 129 -21.19 5.40 1.83
N GLU A 130 -22.20 6.27 1.97
CA GLU A 130 -22.88 6.87 0.82
C GLU A 130 -21.90 7.68 -0.05
N LYS A 131 -21.00 8.44 0.59
CA LYS A 131 -19.99 9.25 -0.10
C LYS A 131 -18.96 8.39 -0.82
N HIS A 132 -18.47 7.30 -0.20
CA HIS A 132 -17.57 6.34 -0.83
C HIS A 132 -18.24 5.56 -1.95
N SER A 133 -19.46 5.09 -1.74
CA SER A 133 -20.25 4.39 -2.75
C SER A 133 -20.49 5.28 -3.97
N LYS A 134 -20.89 6.54 -3.74
CA LYS A 134 -21.02 7.54 -4.79
C LYS A 134 -19.70 7.81 -5.50
N TYR A 135 -18.60 7.94 -4.75
CA TYR A 135 -17.27 8.15 -5.32
C TYR A 135 -16.84 6.97 -6.21
N ILE A 136 -16.97 5.73 -5.75
CA ILE A 136 -16.66 4.54 -6.55
C ILE A 136 -17.54 4.51 -7.79
N ASN A 137 -18.82 4.83 -7.66
CA ASN A 137 -19.72 4.88 -8.79
C ASN A 137 -19.30 5.96 -9.80
N ASP A 138 -18.96 7.17 -9.34
CA ASP A 138 -18.46 8.26 -10.17
C ASP A 138 -17.12 7.91 -10.83
N LEU A 139 -16.21 7.24 -10.11
CA LEU A 139 -14.94 6.73 -10.64
C LEU A 139 -15.19 5.70 -11.75
N CYS A 140 -16.08 4.74 -11.50
CA CYS A 140 -16.45 3.72 -12.45
C CYS A 140 -17.15 4.26 -13.71
N ASN A 141 -17.87 5.36 -13.57
CA ASN A 141 -18.56 6.01 -14.68
C ASN A 141 -17.68 7.04 -15.41
N SER A 142 -16.69 7.64 -14.74
CA SER A 142 -15.77 8.64 -15.33
C SER A 142 -14.58 8.00 -16.04
N VAL A 143 -14.05 6.89 -15.51
CA VAL A 143 -13.02 6.10 -16.16
C VAL A 143 -13.71 5.16 -17.12
N ASN A 144 -13.51 5.35 -18.42
CA ASN A 144 -13.97 4.39 -19.41
C ASN A 144 -13.10 3.13 -19.30
N PHE A 145 -13.41 2.25 -18.34
CA PHE A 145 -12.71 1.00 -18.12
C PHE A 145 -12.67 0.12 -19.39
N LYS A 146 -13.60 0.34 -20.34
CA LYS A 146 -13.50 -0.31 -21.65
C LYS A 146 -12.17 0.01 -22.34
N HIS A 147 -11.54 1.16 -22.10
CA HIS A 147 -10.21 1.47 -22.64
C HIS A 147 -9.08 0.77 -21.88
N LEU A 148 -9.14 0.73 -20.54
CA LEU A 148 -8.19 -0.04 -19.70
C LEU A 148 -8.21 -1.55 -20.02
N PHE A 149 -9.36 -2.09 -20.40
CA PHE A 149 -9.53 -3.50 -20.79
C PHE A 149 -9.65 -3.72 -22.32
N LYS A 150 -9.53 -2.67 -23.15
CA LYS A 150 -9.54 -2.79 -24.62
C LYS A 150 -8.18 -3.17 -25.15
N GLU A 151 -7.11 -2.74 -24.48
CA GLU A 151 -5.86 -3.45 -24.64
C GLU A 151 -6.13 -4.87 -24.20
N LYS A 152 -6.14 -5.79 -25.16
CA LYS A 152 -6.07 -7.22 -24.87
C LYS A 152 -4.82 -7.38 -24.03
N VAL A 153 -4.97 -7.37 -22.70
CA VAL A 153 -3.89 -7.70 -21.78
C VAL A 153 -3.46 -9.09 -22.22
N GLN A 154 -2.33 -9.14 -22.93
CA GLN A 154 -1.77 -10.40 -23.41
C GLN A 154 -1.14 -11.07 -22.20
N LEU A 155 -1.99 -11.66 -21.36
CA LEU A 155 -1.59 -12.42 -20.18
C LEU A 155 -0.70 -13.62 -20.57
N PHE A 156 -0.78 -14.03 -21.82
CA PHE A 156 -0.02 -15.15 -22.36
C PHE A 156 0.99 -14.68 -23.43
N PRO A 157 2.26 -15.12 -23.34
CA PRO A 157 3.22 -15.01 -24.43
C PRO A 157 2.67 -15.56 -25.75
N ALA A 158 3.14 -15.02 -26.89
CA ALA A 158 2.59 -15.31 -28.22
C ALA A 158 2.56 -16.81 -28.62
N HIS A 159 3.42 -17.65 -28.03
CA HIS A 159 3.44 -19.09 -28.28
C HIS A 159 2.31 -19.82 -27.53
N ILE A 160 2.08 -19.51 -26.25
CA ILE A 160 0.94 -20.03 -25.45
C ILE A 160 -0.39 -19.51 -25.98
N LYS A 161 -0.41 -18.27 -26.48
CA LYS A 161 -1.60 -17.68 -27.09
C LYS A 161 -2.07 -18.49 -28.32
N LYS A 162 -1.16 -18.91 -29.19
CA LYS A 162 -1.49 -19.74 -30.36
C LYS A 162 -2.02 -21.12 -29.95
N GLU A 163 -1.43 -21.71 -28.91
CA GLU A 163 -1.86 -23.01 -28.39
C GLU A 163 -3.25 -22.91 -27.75
N ASN A 164 -3.50 -21.90 -26.92
CA ASN A 164 -4.80 -21.65 -26.32
C ASN A 164 -5.86 -21.25 -27.36
N GLU A 165 -5.52 -20.44 -28.36
CA GLU A 165 -6.43 -20.11 -29.47
C GLU A 165 -6.76 -21.36 -30.30
N ALA A 166 -5.81 -22.28 -30.50
CA ALA A 166 -6.05 -23.56 -31.16
C ALA A 166 -6.93 -24.50 -30.31
N ILE A 167 -6.71 -24.57 -28.99
CA ILE A 167 -7.54 -25.32 -28.05
C ILE A 167 -8.96 -24.73 -27.99
N CYS A 168 -9.09 -23.41 -27.92
CA CYS A 168 -10.38 -22.72 -27.96
C CYS A 168 -11.08 -22.89 -29.32
N ALA A 169 -10.37 -22.84 -30.45
CA ALA A 169 -10.94 -23.10 -31.77
C ALA A 169 -11.41 -24.56 -31.91
N GLN A 170 -10.65 -25.52 -31.37
CA GLN A 170 -11.08 -26.92 -31.28
C GLN A 170 -12.29 -27.09 -30.37
N ALA A 171 -12.37 -26.39 -29.23
CA ALA A 171 -13.53 -26.39 -28.35
C ALA A 171 -14.76 -25.70 -28.98
N SER A 172 -14.55 -24.69 -29.84
CA SER A 172 -15.61 -23.97 -30.55
C SER A 172 -16.36 -24.84 -31.56
N SER A 173 -15.69 -25.85 -32.13
CA SER A 173 -16.30 -26.87 -33.01
C SER A 173 -17.20 -27.87 -32.28
N LYS A 174 -17.13 -27.92 -30.94
CA LYS A 174 -18.04 -28.65 -30.05
C LYS A 174 -18.77 -27.65 -29.14
N THR A 175 -19.40 -26.64 -29.73
CA THR A 175 -20.24 -25.71 -28.96
C THR A 175 -21.54 -26.40 -28.56
N LYS A 176 -21.47 -27.10 -27.42
CA LYS A 176 -22.66 -27.28 -26.58
C LYS A 176 -23.22 -25.89 -26.29
N GLY A 177 -24.50 -25.70 -26.59
CA GLY A 177 -25.14 -24.39 -26.52
C GLY A 177 -25.01 -23.78 -25.12
N LEU A 178 -25.09 -22.46 -25.03
CA LEU A 178 -25.05 -21.71 -23.75
C LEU A 178 -26.09 -22.24 -22.72
N LYS A 179 -27.16 -22.90 -23.21
CA LYS A 179 -28.13 -23.65 -22.41
C LYS A 179 -27.57 -24.95 -21.80
N GLU A 180 -26.82 -25.74 -22.56
CA GLU A 180 -26.16 -26.96 -22.04
C GLU A 180 -25.02 -26.63 -21.07
N ILE A 181 -24.29 -25.53 -21.28
CA ILE A 181 -23.28 -25.07 -20.31
C ILE A 181 -23.95 -24.66 -18.98
N LYS A 182 -25.11 -23.98 -19.06
CA LYS A 182 -25.93 -23.68 -17.88
C LYS A 182 -26.45 -24.94 -17.21
N GLU A 183 -26.88 -25.92 -17.99
CA GLU A 183 -27.42 -27.18 -17.49
C GLU A 183 -26.34 -28.10 -16.90
N ILE A 184 -25.13 -28.10 -17.45
CA ILE A 184 -23.97 -28.80 -16.89
C ILE A 184 -23.51 -28.10 -15.60
N ALA A 185 -23.51 -26.77 -15.54
CA ALA A 185 -23.20 -26.03 -14.31
C ALA A 185 -24.23 -26.30 -13.20
N LEU A 186 -25.53 -26.36 -13.55
CA LEU A 186 -26.60 -26.72 -12.62
C LEU A 186 -26.49 -28.18 -12.16
N LYS A 187 -26.30 -29.14 -13.07
CA LYS A 187 -26.14 -30.56 -12.75
C LYS A 187 -24.84 -30.90 -12.01
N SER A 188 -23.79 -30.10 -12.20
CA SER A 188 -22.52 -30.23 -11.45
C SER A 188 -22.62 -29.63 -10.05
N ASN A 189 -23.59 -28.74 -9.81
CA ASN A 189 -23.84 -28.16 -8.49
C ASN A 189 -24.57 -29.13 -7.56
N ASP A 190 -25.41 -30.02 -8.10
CA ASP A 190 -26.14 -31.02 -7.30
C ASP A 190 -25.24 -32.16 -6.77
N ASN A 191 -24.04 -32.34 -7.34
CA ASN A 191 -23.12 -33.43 -6.99
C ASN A 191 -21.81 -32.97 -6.32
N VAL A 192 -21.60 -31.67 -6.11
CA VAL A 192 -20.39 -31.16 -5.45
C VAL A 192 -20.72 -30.72 -4.01
N ASN A 193 -20.50 -31.69 -3.12
CA ASN A 193 -20.06 -31.51 -1.75
C ASN A 193 -21.07 -30.85 -0.77
N PRO A 194 -21.62 -31.59 0.22
CA PRO A 194 -22.54 -31.05 1.24
C PRO A 194 -21.95 -29.94 2.12
N ASN A 195 -20.68 -29.56 1.93
CA ASN A 195 -20.05 -28.41 2.58
C ASN A 195 -20.39 -27.05 1.95
N TRP A 196 -21.01 -26.98 0.76
CA TRP A 196 -21.40 -25.70 0.16
C TRP A 196 -22.69 -25.12 0.72
N THR A 197 -23.67 -25.96 1.07
CA THR A 197 -24.86 -25.55 1.84
C THR A 197 -24.45 -25.04 3.21
N VAL A 198 -23.53 -25.71 3.90
CA VAL A 198 -22.97 -25.22 5.17
C VAL A 198 -22.28 -23.86 4.99
N LYS A 199 -21.61 -23.60 3.87
CA LYS A 199 -20.94 -22.31 3.61
C LYS A 199 -21.92 -21.19 3.27
N ASN A 200 -23.03 -21.51 2.59
CA ASN A 200 -24.11 -20.55 2.35
C ASN A 200 -24.94 -20.31 3.61
N ASP A 201 -25.16 -21.33 4.45
CA ASP A 201 -25.80 -21.17 5.76
C ASP A 201 -24.90 -20.37 6.71
N ILE A 202 -23.58 -20.52 6.64
CA ILE A 202 -22.60 -19.68 7.35
C ILE A 202 -22.57 -18.25 6.78
N LEU A 203 -22.71 -18.07 5.46
CA LEU A 203 -22.80 -16.74 4.85
C LEU A 203 -24.13 -16.05 5.20
N GLU A 204 -25.26 -16.75 5.17
CA GLU A 204 -26.57 -16.21 5.54
C GLU A 204 -26.70 -15.98 7.06
N ALA A 205 -26.11 -16.84 7.90
CA ALA A 205 -26.00 -16.62 9.34
C ALA A 205 -25.07 -15.44 9.69
N ASN A 206 -24.03 -15.19 8.88
CA ASN A 206 -23.13 -14.04 9.05
C ASN A 206 -23.61 -12.75 8.34
N VAL A 207 -24.65 -12.80 7.51
CA VAL A 207 -25.33 -11.58 7.02
C VAL A 207 -26.30 -11.03 8.07
N GLY A 208 -26.56 -11.79 9.14
CA GLY A 208 -27.26 -11.33 10.35
C GLY A 208 -26.37 -10.65 11.39
N PHE A 209 -25.43 -9.77 11.00
CA PHE A 209 -24.70 -8.95 11.99
C PHE A 209 -25.58 -7.80 12.49
N SER A 210 -26.42 -8.10 13.49
CA SER A 210 -27.04 -7.11 14.38
C SER A 210 -26.28 -6.93 15.70
N GLN A 211 -25.13 -7.60 15.89
CA GLN A 211 -24.37 -7.51 17.13
C GLN A 211 -22.90 -7.88 16.92
N CYS A 212 -22.11 -6.90 16.48
CA CYS A 212 -20.67 -6.88 16.75
C CYS A 212 -20.27 -5.44 17.03
N CYS A 213 -20.87 -4.88 18.07
CA CYS A 213 -20.27 -3.75 18.77
C CYS A 213 -19.21 -4.31 19.74
N ASP A 214 -18.12 -3.56 19.87
CA ASP A 214 -17.18 -3.55 21.00
C ASP A 214 -15.80 -4.19 20.83
N SER A 215 -15.30 -4.33 19.60
CA SER A 215 -13.84 -4.35 19.39
C SER A 215 -13.45 -3.58 18.13
N LEU A 216 -13.70 -2.27 18.15
CA LEU A 216 -13.32 -1.34 17.11
C LEU A 216 -11.81 -1.08 17.19
N LEU A 217 -11.08 -1.47 16.14
CA LEU A 217 -9.77 -0.91 15.86
C LEU A 217 -9.97 0.58 15.48
N PRO A 218 -9.16 1.51 16.01
CA PRO A 218 -9.30 2.92 15.70
C PRO A 218 -9.17 3.18 14.20
N HIS A 219 -10.03 4.07 13.67
CA HIS A 219 -10.23 4.38 12.25
C HIS A 219 -8.95 4.61 11.43
N ASN A 220 -7.88 5.10 12.07
CA ASN A 220 -6.58 5.27 11.44
C ASN A 220 -5.95 3.93 11.00
N GLU A 221 -6.13 2.86 11.78
CA GLU A 221 -5.54 1.56 11.47
C GLU A 221 -6.21 0.88 10.27
N LEU A 222 -7.47 1.20 9.98
CA LEU A 222 -8.21 0.62 8.85
C LEU A 222 -7.81 1.28 7.52
N CYS A 223 -7.66 2.60 7.50
CA CYS A 223 -7.09 3.31 6.35
C CYS A 223 -5.63 2.93 6.12
N ASP A 224 -4.84 2.76 7.19
CA ASP A 224 -3.47 2.28 7.08
C ASP A 224 -3.42 0.86 6.50
N VAL A 225 -4.37 -0.01 6.86
CA VAL A 225 -4.45 -1.38 6.30
C VAL A 225 -4.86 -1.36 4.83
N GLU A 226 -5.80 -0.50 4.41
CA GLU A 226 -6.19 -0.35 3.01
C GLU A 226 -5.07 0.24 2.14
N ASP A 227 -4.40 1.29 2.63
CA ASP A 227 -3.23 1.87 1.97
C ASP A 227 -2.08 0.85 1.89
N ASN A 228 -1.84 0.08 2.95
CA ASN A 228 -0.86 -1.01 2.93
C ASN A 228 -1.22 -2.13 1.97
N LEU A 229 -2.51 -2.46 1.82
CA LEU A 229 -2.98 -3.47 0.87
C LEU A 229 -2.82 -2.98 -0.57
N CYS A 230 -3.23 -1.75 -0.87
CA CYS A 230 -3.04 -1.11 -2.17
C CYS A 230 -1.55 -1.02 -2.53
N ASN A 231 -0.71 -0.57 -1.60
CA ASN A 231 0.74 -0.52 -1.80
C ASN A 231 1.34 -1.91 -1.99
N SER A 232 0.86 -2.93 -1.27
CA SER A 232 1.29 -4.32 -1.45
C SER A 232 0.89 -4.88 -2.81
N LEU A 233 -0.32 -4.57 -3.29
CA LEU A 233 -0.79 -5.00 -4.60
C LEU A 233 -0.05 -4.30 -5.75
N ILE A 234 0.23 -3.00 -5.61
CA ILE A 234 1.06 -2.25 -6.57
C ILE A 234 2.48 -2.80 -6.59
N ASN A 235 3.08 -3.05 -5.43
CA ASN A 235 4.41 -3.65 -5.32
C ASN A 235 4.44 -5.07 -5.91
N LEU A 236 3.41 -5.88 -5.66
CA LEU A 236 3.28 -7.20 -6.27
C LEU A 236 3.13 -7.11 -7.79
N SER A 237 2.32 -6.18 -8.29
CA SER A 237 2.14 -5.93 -9.72
C SER A 237 3.44 -5.49 -10.40
N ASN A 238 4.20 -4.59 -9.76
CA ASN A 238 5.50 -4.12 -10.24
C ASN A 238 6.56 -5.23 -10.19
N HIS A 239 6.56 -6.04 -9.13
CA HIS A 239 7.47 -7.17 -8.97
C HIS A 239 7.16 -8.27 -9.98
N VAL A 240 5.89 -8.61 -10.19
CA VAL A 240 5.47 -9.54 -11.24
C VAL A 240 5.80 -8.97 -12.61
N SER A 241 5.44 -7.74 -12.93
CA SER A 241 5.68 -7.18 -14.27
C SER A 241 7.17 -7.01 -14.60
N GLY A 242 8.00 -6.65 -13.62
CA GLY A 242 9.44 -6.48 -13.76
C GLY A 242 10.20 -7.81 -13.67
N ASP A 243 10.07 -8.52 -12.55
CA ASP A 243 10.86 -9.71 -12.26
C ASP A 243 10.34 -10.96 -12.95
N PHE A 244 9.02 -11.11 -13.18
CA PHE A 244 8.55 -12.21 -14.03
C PHE A 244 9.05 -12.03 -15.46
N LYS A 245 8.99 -10.82 -16.03
CA LYS A 245 9.47 -10.54 -17.39
C LYS A 245 10.98 -10.79 -17.50
N ASN A 246 11.76 -10.35 -16.50
CA ASN A 246 13.20 -10.63 -16.45
C ASN A 246 13.51 -12.13 -16.28
N THR A 247 12.84 -12.80 -15.36
CA THR A 247 13.04 -14.23 -15.07
C THR A 247 12.60 -15.10 -16.24
N TYR A 248 11.47 -14.76 -16.86
CA TYR A 248 10.98 -15.39 -18.08
C TYR A 248 11.93 -15.17 -19.25
N ASN A 249 12.47 -13.97 -19.46
CA ASN A 249 13.45 -13.73 -20.52
C ASN A 249 14.75 -14.51 -20.30
N LYS A 250 15.20 -14.65 -19.04
CA LYS A 250 16.33 -15.52 -18.67
C LYS A 250 16.02 -16.98 -18.97
N LEU A 251 14.88 -17.50 -18.49
CA LEU A 251 14.42 -18.87 -18.75
C LEU A 251 14.21 -19.17 -20.23
N LYS A 252 13.73 -18.21 -21.00
CA LYS A 252 13.51 -18.32 -22.44
C LYS A 252 14.81 -18.56 -23.21
N LEU A 253 15.93 -18.01 -22.74
CA LEU A 253 17.26 -18.32 -23.32
C LEU A 253 17.64 -19.78 -23.09
N TYR A 254 17.34 -20.33 -21.91
CA TYR A 254 17.56 -21.75 -21.59
C TYR A 254 16.58 -22.69 -22.33
N LEU A 255 15.34 -22.27 -22.53
CA LEU A 255 14.32 -23.08 -23.24
C LEU A 255 14.54 -23.12 -24.76
N ASN A 256 15.06 -22.04 -25.36
CA ASN A 256 15.30 -21.96 -26.80
C ASN A 256 16.67 -22.50 -27.23
N ASN A 257 17.59 -22.68 -26.28
CA ASN A 257 18.87 -23.35 -26.48
C ASN A 257 18.98 -24.45 -25.42
N PRO A 258 18.37 -25.63 -25.63
CA PRO A 258 18.65 -26.78 -24.80
C PRO A 258 20.09 -27.19 -25.13
N GLN A 259 21.07 -26.59 -24.46
CA GLN A 259 22.38 -27.20 -24.43
C GLN A 259 22.22 -28.49 -23.63
N ASP A 260 22.48 -29.63 -24.27
CA ASP A 260 22.62 -30.96 -23.68
C ASP A 260 23.83 -31.06 -22.74
N GLU A 261 24.19 -29.97 -22.06
CA GLU A 261 25.01 -30.05 -20.88
C GLU A 261 24.05 -30.32 -19.73
N THR A 262 24.09 -31.54 -19.21
CA THR A 262 23.59 -31.85 -17.88
C THR A 262 24.27 -30.91 -16.89
N ILE A 263 23.71 -29.71 -16.72
CA ILE A 263 24.11 -28.79 -15.66
C ILE A 263 23.80 -29.55 -14.38
N ASP A 264 24.86 -29.98 -13.68
CA ASP A 264 24.73 -30.57 -12.37
C ASP A 264 24.19 -29.50 -11.42
N VAL A 265 22.86 -29.45 -11.33
CA VAL A 265 22.12 -28.56 -10.43
C VAL A 265 22.25 -29.01 -8.97
N GLY A 266 22.82 -30.19 -8.70
CA GLY A 266 22.98 -30.75 -7.36
C GLY A 266 23.65 -29.78 -6.39
N PRO A 267 24.86 -29.27 -6.70
CA PRO A 267 25.57 -28.33 -5.82
C PRO A 267 24.84 -27.00 -5.62
N ALA A 268 24.18 -26.48 -6.66
CA ALA A 268 23.44 -25.21 -6.58
C ALA A 268 22.14 -25.36 -5.77
N PHE A 269 21.46 -26.50 -5.91
CA PHE A 269 20.27 -26.85 -5.15
C PHE A 269 20.63 -27.10 -3.68
N GLU A 270 21.70 -27.82 -3.40
CA GLU A 270 22.20 -28.06 -2.05
C GLU A 270 22.62 -26.76 -1.36
N ALA A 271 23.30 -25.85 -2.08
CA ALA A 271 23.64 -24.53 -1.56
C ALA A 271 22.38 -23.67 -1.27
N THR A 272 21.34 -23.80 -2.10
CA THR A 272 20.06 -23.09 -1.89
C THR A 272 19.29 -23.68 -0.70
N GLN A 273 19.30 -25.00 -0.55
CA GLN A 273 18.71 -25.70 0.58
C GLN A 273 19.41 -25.34 1.89
N MET A 274 20.75 -25.30 1.92
CA MET A 274 21.51 -24.84 3.09
C MET A 274 21.18 -23.39 3.47
N LYS A 275 21.00 -22.50 2.49
CA LYS A 275 20.57 -21.12 2.73
C LYS A 275 19.15 -21.05 3.30
N SER A 276 18.23 -21.87 2.77
CA SER A 276 16.87 -21.98 3.28
C SER A 276 16.84 -22.47 4.72
N ASP A 277 17.62 -23.51 5.05
CA ASP A 277 17.74 -24.03 6.41
C ASP A 277 18.34 -23.02 7.38
N THR A 278 19.32 -22.24 6.91
CA THR A 278 19.92 -21.15 7.70
C THR A 278 18.90 -20.04 7.98
N PHE A 279 18.08 -19.69 6.98
CA PHE A 279 17.01 -18.71 7.14
C PHE A 279 15.94 -19.19 8.12
N LEU A 280 15.55 -20.47 8.07
CA LEU A 280 14.62 -21.06 9.03
C LEU A 280 15.17 -21.01 10.46
N LYS A 281 16.45 -21.34 10.66
CA LYS A 281 17.11 -21.21 11.97
C LYS A 281 17.14 -19.76 12.49
N LEU A 282 17.35 -18.79 11.59
CA LEU A 282 17.31 -17.37 11.95
C LEU A 282 15.90 -16.93 12.36
N LYS A 283 14.88 -17.37 11.62
CA LYS A 283 13.47 -17.12 11.93
C LYS A 283 13.10 -17.65 13.32
N ASP A 284 13.48 -18.88 13.63
CA ASP A 284 13.23 -19.49 14.94
C ASP A 284 13.96 -18.72 16.06
N SER A 285 15.19 -18.26 15.81
CA SER A 285 15.96 -17.46 16.76
C SER A 285 15.31 -16.10 17.03
N LEU A 286 14.79 -15.43 15.99
CA LEU A 286 14.04 -14.18 16.13
C LEU A 286 12.73 -14.37 16.88
N GLN A 287 12.05 -15.50 16.68
CA GLN A 287 10.83 -15.81 17.41
C GLN A 287 11.10 -16.06 18.91
N LYS A 288 12.21 -16.71 19.24
CA LYS A 288 12.68 -16.84 20.63
C LYS A 288 13.01 -15.48 21.24
N LEU A 289 13.70 -14.60 20.50
CA LEU A 289 14.02 -13.25 20.95
C LEU A 289 12.75 -12.43 21.22
N LYS A 290 11.73 -12.54 20.36
CA LYS A 290 10.43 -11.90 20.55
C LYS A 290 9.74 -12.38 21.82
N SER A 291 9.78 -13.69 22.08
CA SER A 291 9.21 -14.29 23.30
C SER A 291 9.93 -13.79 24.56
N SER A 292 11.26 -13.78 24.54
CA SER A 292 12.08 -13.25 25.65
C SER A 292 11.84 -11.76 25.90
N LYS A 293 11.63 -10.95 24.86
CA LYS A 293 11.27 -9.53 25.00
C LYS A 293 9.91 -9.34 25.68
N ILE A 294 8.95 -10.22 25.40
CA ILE A 294 7.63 -10.19 26.06
C ILE A 294 7.79 -10.56 27.55
N GLU A 295 8.57 -11.58 27.87
CA GLU A 295 8.88 -11.96 29.26
C GLU A 295 9.58 -10.82 30.02
N MET A 296 10.57 -10.16 29.41
CA MET A 296 11.24 -9.01 30.02
C MET A 296 10.29 -7.84 30.27
N LYS A 297 9.35 -7.55 29.35
CA LYS A 297 8.32 -6.54 29.59
C LYS A 297 7.42 -6.92 30.77
N GLY A 298 7.05 -8.20 30.89
CA GLY A 298 6.25 -8.70 32.01
C GLY A 298 7.00 -8.67 33.35
N LEU A 299 8.32 -8.88 33.34
CA LEU A 299 9.16 -8.70 34.52
C LEU A 299 9.33 -7.22 34.88
N ASN A 300 9.47 -6.33 33.90
CA ASN A 300 9.58 -4.90 34.14
C ASN A 300 8.30 -4.32 34.75
N SER A 301 7.12 -4.73 34.26
CA SER A 301 5.85 -4.30 34.88
C SER A 301 5.68 -4.83 36.30
N LYS A 302 6.15 -6.04 36.59
CA LYS A 302 6.22 -6.56 37.97
C LYS A 302 7.21 -5.77 38.84
N LEU A 303 8.35 -5.37 38.29
CA LEU A 303 9.33 -4.55 39.00
C LEU A 303 8.78 -3.15 39.31
N GLU A 304 8.10 -2.53 38.35
CA GLU A 304 7.39 -1.26 38.52
C GLU A 304 6.28 -1.37 39.58
N SER A 305 5.60 -2.52 39.66
CA SER A 305 4.62 -2.76 40.74
C SER A 305 5.25 -3.02 42.12
N LEU A 306 6.53 -3.36 42.17
CA LEU A 306 7.30 -3.54 43.41
C LEU A 306 8.08 -2.30 43.81
N GLN A 307 8.20 -1.30 42.93
CA GLN A 307 8.67 0.02 43.33
C GLN A 307 7.62 0.61 44.27
N MET A 308 7.94 0.60 45.56
CA MET A 308 7.20 1.32 46.59
C MET A 308 6.89 2.73 46.07
N PRO A 309 5.64 3.21 46.19
CA PRO A 309 5.33 4.57 45.81
C PRO A 309 6.30 5.49 46.52
N SER A 310 7.05 6.26 45.73
CA SER A 310 7.90 7.35 46.20
C SER A 310 7.07 8.54 46.69
N GLU A 311 5.91 8.27 47.29
CA GLU A 311 5.19 9.29 48.02
C GLU A 311 6.08 9.68 49.20
N PRO A 312 6.42 10.98 49.34
CA PRO A 312 7.13 11.43 50.53
C PRO A 312 6.30 11.00 51.74
N LEU A 313 6.95 10.36 52.71
CA LEU A 313 6.28 10.01 53.97
C LEU A 313 5.55 11.27 54.47
N PRO A 314 4.23 11.22 54.71
CA PRO A 314 3.50 12.34 55.27
C PRO A 314 4.26 12.87 56.49
N ASP A 315 4.45 14.20 56.58
CA ASP A 315 5.23 14.85 57.65
C ASP A 315 4.80 14.41 59.06
N VAL A 316 3.54 13.98 59.21
CA VAL A 316 2.98 13.41 60.44
C VAL A 316 3.69 12.12 60.86
N LEU A 317 3.90 11.18 59.93
CA LEU A 317 4.60 9.91 60.20
C LEU A 317 6.11 10.12 60.42
N LEU A 318 6.69 11.13 59.76
CA LEU A 318 8.08 11.53 60.01
C LEU A 318 8.23 12.09 61.43
N GLY A 319 7.27 12.90 61.89
CA GLY A 319 7.21 13.40 63.26
C GLY A 319 7.10 12.30 64.31
N GLU A 320 6.24 11.31 64.08
CA GLU A 320 6.09 10.12 64.97
C GLU A 320 7.38 9.27 65.02
N TYR A 321 8.05 9.10 63.88
CA TYR A 321 9.31 8.36 63.82
C TYR A 321 10.45 9.08 64.57
N ILE A 322 10.53 10.41 64.42
CA ILE A 322 11.50 11.24 65.15
C ILE A 322 11.20 11.23 66.66
N ALA A 323 9.93 11.23 67.06
CA ALA A 323 9.54 11.13 68.46
C ALA A 323 10.00 9.80 69.08
N THR A 324 9.73 8.68 68.40
CA THR A 324 10.16 7.34 68.83
C THR A 324 11.68 7.24 68.97
N LEU A 325 12.43 7.77 67.99
CA LEU A 325 13.90 7.78 68.04
C LEU A 325 14.46 8.63 69.18
N ASN A 326 13.81 9.74 69.52
CA ASN A 326 14.21 10.57 70.67
C ASN A 326 13.88 9.89 72.00
N GLU A 327 12.77 9.17 72.08
CA GLU A 327 12.40 8.38 73.26
C GLU A 327 13.41 7.26 73.53
N GLU A 328 13.83 6.52 72.50
CA GLU A 328 14.90 5.52 72.61
C GLU A 328 16.24 6.14 73.04
N LYS A 329 16.56 7.33 72.55
CA LYS A 329 17.82 8.02 72.89
C LYS A 329 17.85 8.50 74.34
N GLU A 330 16.70 8.90 74.90
CA GLU A 330 16.59 9.26 76.31
C GLU A 330 16.57 8.02 77.22
N LEU A 331 15.96 6.90 76.77
CA LEU A 331 16.05 5.61 77.46
C LEU A 331 17.49 5.06 77.53
N GLN A 332 18.34 5.37 76.56
CA GLN A 332 19.76 5.00 76.57
C GLN A 332 20.64 5.88 77.46
N LYS A 333 20.14 7.02 77.95
CA LYS A 333 20.87 7.93 78.86
C LYS A 333 20.48 7.76 80.33
N ALA A 334 19.38 7.06 80.61
CA ALA A 334 18.92 6.71 81.96
C ALA A 334 19.61 5.45 82.48
#